data_AF-A0A1Q6SRG8-F1
#
_entry.id   AF-A0A1Q6SRG8-F1
#
_cell.length_a   1.000
_cell.length_b   1.000
_cell.length_c   1.000
_cell.angle_alpha   90.00
_cell.angle_beta   90.00
_cell.angle_gamma   90.00
#
_symmetry.space_group_name_H-M   'P 1'
#
loop_
_entity.id
_entity.type
_entity.pdbx_description
1 polymer ?
#
loop_
_entity_poly.entity_id
_entity_poly.type
_entity_poly.pdbx_seq_one_letter_code
_entity_poly.pdbx_strand_id
1 'polypeptide(L)'
;MGMITCDNCGAQYDEEADKCPYCGSDNFGKVVQEHEDIINGLNREKEHLEQLPQKAAKKGKSLVTKLLIGLIVLVIVVAAYEGISAIVNRKVSYHAKQRHSQKMETMYQEGDYAGILHYMEKKNLMYTSGYEKYSDIADMERYFERYLDPMDDDYRRWIVENKQWDSIYDVKYIMYILATCQYSQDEHYKYEEEASAAYYRDKAYEYLLDNYGITKEDTDKLIEAAGGFDEDDYDRLRQIQEDMQKMAFERLKEEQSE
;
A
#
# COMPACT_ATOMS: atom_id res chain seq x y z
N MET A 1 -1.68 9.42 36.09
CA MET A 1 -1.20 9.16 34.72
C MET A 1 -0.03 10.06 34.49
N GLY A 2 1.18 9.49 34.51
CA GLY A 2 2.38 10.16 34.03
C GLY A 2 2.32 10.30 32.50
N MET A 3 2.96 11.33 31.99
CA MET A 3 3.13 11.50 30.55
C MET A 3 4.59 11.27 30.20
N ILE A 4 4.81 10.54 29.11
CA ILE A 4 6.13 10.30 28.54
C ILE A 4 6.26 11.04 27.23
N THR A 5 7.50 11.41 26.90
CA THR A 5 7.81 11.99 25.59
C THR A 5 8.27 10.86 24.67
N CYS A 6 7.70 10.81 23.47
CA CYS A 6 8.07 9.82 22.46
C CYS A 6 9.49 10.09 21.96
N ASP A 7 10.40 9.13 22.10
CA ASP A 7 11.77 9.25 21.60
C ASP A 7 11.85 9.32 20.07
N ASN A 8 10.81 8.86 19.37
CA ASN A 8 10.77 8.82 17.90
C ASN A 8 10.18 10.10 17.27
N CYS A 9 9.13 10.67 17.85
CA CYS A 9 8.45 11.85 17.28
C CYS A 9 8.36 13.07 18.20
N GLY A 10 8.81 12.97 19.45
CA GLY A 10 8.79 14.05 20.43
C GLY A 10 7.41 14.39 21.03
N ALA A 11 6.34 13.70 20.61
CA ALA A 11 5.01 13.94 21.16
C ALA A 11 4.89 13.44 22.61
N GLN A 12 4.17 14.18 23.45
CA GLN A 12 3.82 13.72 24.80
C GLN A 12 2.55 12.87 24.77
N TYR A 13 2.59 11.71 25.43
CA TYR A 13 1.46 10.80 25.50
C TYR A 13 1.43 10.03 26.82
N ASP A 14 0.32 9.38 27.10
CA ASP A 14 0.10 8.63 28.34
C ASP A 14 1.11 7.47 28.46
N GLU A 15 1.76 7.36 29.63
CA GLU A 15 2.73 6.31 29.93
C GLU A 15 2.13 4.90 29.92
N GLU A 16 0.81 4.77 30.09
CA GLU A 16 0.10 3.49 30.05
C GLU A 16 -0.21 3.02 28.62
N ALA A 17 -0.07 3.88 27.60
CA ALA A 17 -0.34 3.51 26.22
C ALA A 17 0.71 2.54 25.67
N ASP A 18 0.27 1.48 24.98
CA ASP A 18 1.17 0.47 24.39
C ASP A 18 2.05 1.03 23.26
N LYS A 19 1.54 2.05 22.57
CA LYS A 19 2.19 2.69 21.43
C LYS A 19 1.96 4.20 21.48
N CYS A 20 2.90 4.95 20.93
CA CYS A 20 2.70 6.36 20.66
C CYS A 20 1.51 6.53 19.70
N PRO A 21 0.44 7.25 20.08
CA PRO A 21 -0.74 7.39 19.23
C PRO A 21 -0.49 8.26 18.00
N TYR A 22 0.63 8.99 17.96
CA TYR A 22 0.97 9.92 16.89
C TYR A 22 1.82 9.28 15.80
N CYS A 23 2.80 8.45 16.15
CA CYS A 23 3.71 7.84 15.16
C CYS A 23 3.76 6.30 15.22
N GLY A 24 3.00 5.66 16.11
CA GLY A 24 2.88 4.21 16.20
C GLY A 24 4.10 3.46 16.75
N SER A 25 5.14 4.17 17.18
CA SER A 25 6.33 3.56 17.81
C SER A 25 5.96 2.97 19.16
N ASP A 26 6.58 1.85 19.52
CA ASP A 26 6.31 1.17 20.80
C ASP A 26 6.70 2.06 21.99
N ASN A 27 5.94 1.96 23.07
CA ASN A 27 6.32 2.53 24.35
C ASN A 27 7.43 1.69 24.99
N PHE A 28 8.69 2.04 24.68
CA PHE A 28 9.85 1.30 25.18
C PHE A 28 9.90 1.21 26.71
N GLY A 29 9.45 2.23 27.44
CA GLY A 29 9.43 2.22 28.90
C GLY A 29 8.53 1.11 29.45
N LYS A 30 7.33 0.96 28.89
CA LYS A 30 6.36 -0.08 29.27
C LYS A 30 6.84 -1.48 28.88
N VAL A 31 7.40 -1.63 27.67
CA VAL A 31 7.97 -2.91 27.21
C VAL A 31 9.14 -3.37 28.09
N VAL A 32 9.98 -2.44 28.55
CA VAL A 32 11.08 -2.75 29.49
C VAL A 32 10.55 -3.14 30.86
N GLN A 33 9.55 -2.43 31.39
CA GLN A 33 8.92 -2.78 32.68
C GLN A 33 8.26 -4.16 32.66
N GLU A 34 7.50 -4.48 31.62
CA GLU A 34 6.88 -5.81 31.47
C GLU A 34 7.94 -6.92 31.42
N HIS A 35 9.07 -6.67 30.75
CA HIS A 35 10.20 -7.60 30.71
C HIS A 35 10.87 -7.77 32.10
N GLU A 36 11.07 -6.67 32.84
CA GLU A 36 11.62 -6.72 34.19
C GLU A 36 10.70 -7.48 35.17
N ASP A 37 9.40 -7.27 35.08
CA ASP A 37 8.41 -7.96 35.91
C ASP A 37 8.38 -9.47 35.64
N ILE A 38 8.46 -9.88 34.37
CA ILE A 38 8.59 -11.29 34.00
C ILE A 38 9.88 -11.89 34.59
N ILE A 39 11.01 -11.20 34.45
CA ILE A 39 12.31 -11.68 34.97
C ILE A 39 12.26 -11.79 36.50
N ASN A 40 11.67 -10.80 37.18
CA ASN A 40 11.53 -10.81 38.63
C ASN A 40 10.57 -11.90 39.10
N GLY A 41 9.50 -12.18 38.36
CA GLY A 41 8.60 -13.31 38.61
C GLY A 41 9.33 -14.65 38.52
N LEU A 42 10.10 -14.86 37.46
CA LEU A 42 10.91 -16.06 37.27
C LEU A 42 11.97 -16.24 38.37
N ASN A 43 12.59 -15.15 38.83
CA ASN A 43 13.55 -15.20 39.94
C ASN A 43 12.89 -15.60 41.26
N ARG A 44 11.67 -15.12 41.56
CA ARG A 44 10.91 -15.54 42.75
C ARG A 44 10.49 -17.01 42.68
N GLU A 45 10.06 -17.49 41.51
CA GLU A 45 9.75 -18.90 41.32
C GLU A 45 10.99 -19.79 41.50
N LYS A 46 12.15 -19.34 40.98
CA LYS A 46 13.43 -20.02 41.19
C LYS A 46 13.78 -20.11 42.68
N GLU A 47 13.69 -19.01 43.43
CA GLU A 47 13.95 -19.02 44.88
C GLU A 47 12.97 -19.95 45.63
N HIS A 48 11.70 -19.95 45.24
CA HIS A 48 10.70 -20.85 45.81
C HIS A 48 11.04 -22.33 45.52
N LEU A 49 11.49 -22.65 44.30
CA LEU A 49 11.93 -24.00 43.92
C LEU A 49 13.20 -24.44 44.67
N GLU A 50 14.13 -23.52 44.93
CA GLU A 50 15.36 -23.79 45.70
C GLU A 50 15.08 -24.04 47.19
N GLN A 51 14.02 -23.46 47.74
CA GLN A 51 13.60 -23.63 49.15
C GLN A 51 12.73 -24.88 49.40
N LEU A 52 12.25 -25.56 48.36
CA LEU A 52 11.53 -26.82 48.53
C LEU A 52 12.46 -27.88 49.14
N PRO A 53 12.05 -28.56 50.23
CA PRO A 53 12.90 -29.56 50.85
C PRO A 53 13.18 -30.68 49.83
N GLN A 54 14.46 -30.94 49.57
CA GLN A 54 14.97 -32.02 48.72
C GLN A 54 14.69 -33.44 49.27
N LYS A 55 13.52 -33.67 49.88
CA LYS A 55 13.05 -34.98 50.32
C LYS A 55 12.23 -35.69 49.22
N ALA A 56 12.69 -35.58 47.97
CA ALA A 56 12.28 -36.47 46.88
C ALA A 56 13.46 -36.91 45.99
N ALA A 57 14.70 -36.60 46.39
CA ALA A 57 15.91 -37.01 45.67
C ALA A 57 16.48 -38.37 46.12
N LYS A 58 15.64 -39.26 46.66
CA LYS A 58 16.05 -40.63 47.02
C LYS A 58 15.00 -41.66 46.60
N LYS A 59 15.01 -42.03 45.32
CA LYS A 59 14.82 -43.38 44.77
C LYS A 59 14.89 -43.30 43.24
N GLY A 60 15.46 -44.33 42.60
CA GLY A 60 16.09 -44.27 41.27
C GLY A 60 15.29 -43.53 40.19
N LYS A 61 15.96 -42.65 39.45
CA LYS A 61 15.39 -41.96 38.30
C LYS A 61 15.06 -43.00 37.23
N SER A 62 13.80 -43.40 37.15
CA SER A 62 13.28 -44.21 36.05
C SER A 62 13.72 -43.59 34.72
N LEU A 63 14.16 -44.42 33.78
CA LEU A 63 14.49 -44.00 32.40
C LEU A 63 13.38 -43.11 31.82
N VAL A 64 12.13 -43.42 32.17
CA VAL A 64 10.91 -42.69 31.79
C VAL A 64 10.96 -41.22 32.24
N THR A 65 11.41 -40.93 33.46
CA THR A 65 11.50 -39.55 33.96
C THR A 65 12.56 -38.72 33.22
N LYS A 66 13.70 -39.35 32.86
CA LYS A 66 14.73 -38.67 32.06
C LYS A 66 14.26 -38.41 30.62
N LEU A 67 13.54 -39.37 30.03
CA LEU A 67 12.95 -39.21 28.71
C LEU A 67 11.89 -38.09 28.70
N LEU A 68 11.03 -38.03 29.71
CA LEU A 68 10.04 -36.96 29.85
C LEU A 68 10.68 -35.58 29.98
N ILE A 69 11.71 -35.43 30.85
CA ILE A 69 12.44 -34.15 30.98
C ILE A 69 13.14 -33.80 29.66
N GLY A 70 13.79 -34.76 29.00
CA GLY A 70 14.43 -34.54 27.71
C GLY A 70 13.44 -34.10 26.63
N LEU A 71 12.23 -34.67 26.61
CA LEU A 71 11.17 -34.33 25.67
C LEU A 71 10.61 -32.92 25.93
N ILE A 72 10.41 -32.55 27.20
CA ILE A 72 10.00 -31.18 27.58
C ILE A 72 11.06 -30.16 27.16
N VAL A 73 12.34 -30.41 27.44
CA VAL A 73 13.43 -29.52 27.03
C VAL A 73 13.50 -29.40 25.51
N LEU A 74 13.33 -30.50 24.77
CA LEU A 74 13.29 -30.48 23.31
C LEU A 74 12.14 -29.60 22.78
N VAL A 75 10.94 -29.72 23.35
CA VAL A 75 9.78 -28.88 22.98
C VAL A 75 10.06 -27.41 23.23
N ILE A 76 10.65 -27.05 24.37
CA ILE A 76 11.01 -25.67 24.69
C ILE A 76 12.05 -25.12 23.69
N VAL A 77 13.06 -25.93 23.33
CA VAL A 77 14.10 -25.52 22.37
C VAL A 77 13.50 -25.30 20.97
N VAL A 78 12.61 -26.17 20.52
CA VAL A 78 11.92 -26.02 19.23
C VAL A 78 11.05 -24.76 19.24
N ALA A 79 10.26 -24.53 20.29
CA ALA A 79 9.43 -23.33 20.43
C ALA A 79 10.27 -22.04 20.46
N ALA A 80 11.41 -22.05 21.17
CA ALA A 80 12.34 -20.92 21.18
C ALA A 80 12.96 -20.67 19.80
N TYR A 81 13.34 -21.72 19.07
CA TYR A 81 13.86 -21.60 17.71
C TYR A 81 12.84 -21.02 16.74
N GLU A 82 11.60 -21.50 16.77
CA GLU A 82 10.50 -20.97 15.95
C GLU A 82 10.20 -19.50 16.29
N GLY A 83 10.17 -19.15 17.58
CA GLY A 83 9.98 -17.78 18.04
C GLY A 83 11.09 -16.83 17.56
N ILE A 84 12.36 -17.22 17.68
CA ILE A 84 13.51 -16.44 17.19
C ILE A 84 13.46 -16.31 15.67
N SER A 85 13.16 -17.40 14.95
CA SER A 85 13.03 -17.39 13.49
C SER A 85 11.91 -16.45 13.03
N ALA A 86 10.75 -16.47 13.70
CA ALA A 86 9.66 -15.55 13.41
C ALA A 86 10.05 -14.08 13.64
N ILE A 87 10.76 -13.78 14.73
CA ILE A 87 11.24 -12.41 15.02
C ILE A 87 12.25 -11.93 13.98
N VAL A 88 13.23 -12.78 13.61
CA VAL A 88 14.24 -12.45 12.60
C VAL A 88 13.59 -12.24 11.24
N ASN A 89 12.71 -13.15 10.82
CA ASN A 89 11.99 -13.02 9.55
C ASN A 89 11.14 -11.74 9.52
N ARG A 90 10.45 -11.40 10.62
CA ARG A 90 9.68 -10.15 10.72
C ARG A 90 10.57 -8.92 10.57
N LYS A 91 11.75 -8.89 11.21
CA LYS A 91 12.73 -7.79 11.06
C LYS A 91 13.30 -7.70 9.64
N VAL A 92 13.64 -8.84 9.03
CA VAL A 92 14.16 -8.89 7.66
C VAL A 92 13.10 -8.40 6.67
N SER A 93 11.86 -8.86 6.80
CA SER A 93 10.73 -8.40 5.98
C SER A 93 10.43 -6.92 6.19
N TYR A 94 10.48 -6.42 7.44
CA TYR A 94 10.32 -5.00 7.74
C TYR A 94 11.41 -4.15 7.07
N HIS A 95 12.68 -4.53 7.20
CA HIS A 95 13.77 -3.80 6.54
C HIS A 95 13.75 -3.94 5.02
N ALA A 96 13.31 -5.08 4.48
CA ALA A 96 13.09 -5.22 3.05
C ALA A 96 12.02 -4.22 2.58
N LYS A 97 10.89 -4.15 3.28
CA LYS A 97 9.82 -3.18 3.01
C LYS A 97 10.33 -1.75 3.06
N GLN A 98 11.05 -1.40 4.13
CA GLN A 98 11.64 -0.07 4.29
C GLN A 98 12.61 0.28 3.15
N ARG A 99 13.47 -0.65 2.72
CA ARG A 99 14.40 -0.43 1.59
C ARG A 99 13.67 -0.24 0.27
N HIS A 100 12.63 -1.02 0.00
CA HIS A 100 11.84 -0.86 -1.22
C HIS A 100 11.09 0.48 -1.22
N SER A 101 10.44 0.84 -0.12
CA SER A 101 9.78 2.14 0.04
C SER A 101 10.76 3.30 -0.11
N GLN A 102 11.93 3.26 0.54
CA GLN A 102 12.94 4.32 0.40
C GLN A 102 13.42 4.49 -1.04
N LYS A 103 13.61 3.39 -1.77
CA LYS A 103 14.05 3.46 -3.17
C LYS A 103 12.98 4.09 -4.06
N MET A 104 11.71 3.72 -3.87
CA MET A 104 10.60 4.29 -4.64
C MET A 104 10.29 5.74 -4.22
N GLU A 105 10.46 6.09 -2.94
CA GLU A 105 10.35 7.48 -2.46
C GLU A 105 11.44 8.37 -3.05
N THR A 106 12.67 7.85 -3.22
CA THR A 106 13.72 8.59 -3.93
C THR A 106 13.32 8.84 -5.38
N MET A 107 12.83 7.82 -6.08
CA MET A 107 12.33 7.97 -7.45
C MET A 107 11.17 8.96 -7.53
N TYR A 108 10.25 8.93 -6.55
CA TYR A 108 9.13 9.86 -6.45
C TYR A 108 9.59 11.31 -6.34
N GLN A 109 10.53 11.58 -5.43
CA GLN A 109 11.10 12.92 -5.24
C GLN A 109 11.90 13.41 -6.45
N GLU A 110 12.48 12.49 -7.22
CA GLU A 110 13.15 12.77 -8.49
C GLU A 110 12.17 12.92 -9.67
N GLY A 111 10.87 12.63 -9.48
CA GLY A 111 9.85 12.60 -10.54
C GLY A 111 9.96 11.39 -11.49
N ASP A 112 10.75 10.38 -11.13
CA ASP A 112 11.00 9.17 -11.92
C ASP A 112 9.88 8.13 -11.72
N TYR A 113 8.67 8.46 -12.18
CA TYR A 113 7.51 7.58 -12.03
C TYR A 113 7.58 6.31 -12.91
N ALA A 114 8.17 6.40 -14.11
CA ALA A 114 8.51 5.23 -14.93
C ALA A 114 9.46 4.28 -14.20
N GLY A 115 10.47 4.82 -13.51
CA GLY A 115 11.36 4.06 -12.65
C GLY A 115 10.63 3.32 -11.52
N ILE A 116 9.59 3.94 -10.93
CA ILE A 116 8.74 3.29 -9.91
C ILE A 116 8.02 2.07 -10.51
N LEU A 117 7.33 2.23 -11.65
CA LEU A 117 6.66 1.13 -12.34
C LEU A 117 7.62 -0.04 -12.62
N HIS A 118 8.72 0.24 -13.32
CA HIS A 118 9.69 -0.79 -13.70
C HIS A 118 10.34 -1.47 -12.48
N TYR A 119 10.60 -0.71 -11.42
CA TYR A 119 11.15 -1.27 -10.19
C TYR A 119 10.15 -2.20 -9.49
N MET A 120 8.89 -1.78 -9.38
CA MET A 120 7.83 -2.57 -8.77
C MET A 120 7.59 -3.87 -9.52
N GLU A 121 7.54 -3.85 -10.85
CA GLU A 121 7.40 -5.06 -11.66
C GLU A 121 8.60 -5.99 -11.51
N LYS A 122 9.82 -5.45 -11.60
CA LYS A 122 11.05 -6.23 -11.44
C LYS A 122 11.14 -6.90 -10.07
N LYS A 123 10.56 -6.29 -9.04
CA LYS A 123 10.54 -6.80 -7.67
C LYS A 123 9.25 -7.52 -7.29
N ASN A 124 8.30 -7.63 -8.22
CA ASN A 124 6.97 -8.21 -8.01
C ASN A 124 6.26 -7.58 -6.80
N LEU A 125 6.27 -6.25 -6.72
CA LEU A 125 5.69 -5.45 -5.63
C LEU A 125 4.34 -4.81 -6.01
N MET A 126 3.89 -4.98 -7.25
CA MET A 126 2.57 -4.53 -7.69
C MET A 126 1.49 -5.10 -6.76
N TYR A 127 0.56 -4.24 -6.31
CA TYR A 127 -0.56 -4.63 -5.44
C TYR A 127 -0.17 -5.26 -4.11
N THR A 128 1.09 -5.11 -3.69
CA THR A 128 1.55 -5.61 -2.40
C THR A 128 1.22 -4.60 -1.31
N SER A 129 0.53 -5.06 -0.26
CA SER A 129 0.13 -4.20 0.85
C SER A 129 1.30 -3.44 1.47
N GLY A 130 1.10 -2.15 1.70
CA GLY A 130 2.09 -1.21 2.20
C GLY A 130 2.91 -0.49 1.13
N TYR A 131 2.52 -0.60 -0.13
CA TYR A 131 3.05 0.19 -1.24
C TYR A 131 1.91 0.84 -2.04
N GLU A 132 0.79 1.16 -1.38
CA GLU A 132 -0.43 1.69 -2.00
C GLU A 132 -0.11 2.93 -2.85
N LYS A 133 0.53 3.95 -2.27
CA LYS A 133 1.08 5.14 -2.96
C LYS A 133 1.74 4.80 -4.30
N TYR A 134 2.68 3.86 -4.27
CA TYR A 134 3.51 3.53 -5.43
C TYR A 134 2.77 2.64 -6.43
N SER A 135 1.82 1.84 -5.95
CA SER A 135 0.98 0.99 -6.81
C SER A 135 0.08 1.85 -7.69
N ASP A 136 -0.53 2.90 -7.13
CA ASP A 136 -1.37 3.83 -7.89
C ASP A 136 -0.53 4.58 -8.95
N ILE A 137 0.66 5.06 -8.56
CA ILE A 137 1.62 5.69 -9.49
C ILE A 137 2.02 4.72 -10.61
N ALA A 138 2.36 3.48 -10.25
CA ALA A 138 2.77 2.47 -11.21
C ALA A 138 1.63 2.09 -12.16
N ASP A 139 0.39 2.00 -11.68
CA ASP A 139 -0.77 1.69 -12.52
C ASP A 139 -1.08 2.82 -13.50
N MET A 140 -1.04 4.07 -13.05
CA MET A 140 -1.19 5.24 -13.94
C MET A 140 -0.10 5.27 -15.01
N GLU A 141 1.17 5.04 -14.65
CA GLU A 141 2.25 5.01 -15.65
C GLU A 141 2.11 3.82 -16.60
N ARG A 142 1.66 2.67 -16.11
CA ARG A 142 1.44 1.48 -16.92
C ARG A 142 0.35 1.72 -17.97
N TYR A 143 -0.68 2.50 -17.63
CA TYR A 143 -1.68 2.94 -18.62
C TYR A 143 -1.03 3.73 -19.75
N PHE A 144 -0.19 4.72 -19.42
CA PHE A 144 0.55 5.48 -20.44
C PHE A 144 1.52 4.63 -21.26
N GLU A 145 2.31 3.77 -20.63
CA GLU A 145 3.32 2.98 -21.36
C GLU A 145 2.75 1.89 -22.27
N ARG A 146 1.55 1.35 -21.96
CA ARG A 146 1.06 0.11 -22.60
C ARG A 146 -0.28 0.23 -23.29
N TYR A 147 -1.08 1.22 -22.92
CA TYR A 147 -2.49 1.27 -23.31
C TYR A 147 -2.90 2.59 -23.97
N LEU A 148 -2.10 3.65 -23.84
CA LEU A 148 -2.38 4.98 -24.39
C LEU A 148 -1.49 5.30 -25.59
N ASP A 149 -1.49 4.38 -26.57
CA ASP A 149 -0.92 4.65 -27.89
C ASP A 149 -2.01 5.25 -28.78
N PRO A 150 -1.79 6.41 -29.42
CA PRO A 150 -2.77 6.99 -30.32
C PRO A 150 -3.24 5.98 -31.38
N MET A 151 -4.55 5.85 -31.51
CA MET A 151 -5.15 5.03 -32.56
C MET A 151 -4.68 5.51 -33.93
N ASP A 152 -4.27 4.57 -34.80
CA ASP A 152 -3.97 4.88 -36.19
C ASP A 152 -5.21 5.36 -36.96
N ASP A 153 -4.97 6.08 -38.05
CA ASP A 153 -6.03 6.72 -38.84
C ASP A 153 -7.03 5.71 -39.43
N ASP A 154 -6.59 4.48 -39.76
CA ASP A 154 -7.45 3.44 -40.30
C ASP A 154 -8.41 2.92 -39.23
N TYR A 155 -7.92 2.71 -38.01
CA TYR A 155 -8.75 2.32 -36.87
C TYR A 155 -9.71 3.43 -36.45
N ARG A 156 -9.26 4.69 -36.40
CA ARG A 156 -10.12 5.87 -36.16
C ARG A 156 -11.27 5.95 -37.17
N ARG A 157 -10.99 5.71 -38.45
CA ARG A 157 -12.02 5.68 -39.50
C ARG A 157 -13.01 4.54 -39.30
N TRP A 158 -12.49 3.34 -39.01
CA TRP A 158 -13.34 2.17 -38.74
C TRP A 158 -14.31 2.42 -37.58
N ILE A 159 -13.85 3.04 -36.50
CA ILE A 159 -14.69 3.40 -35.34
C ILE A 159 -15.86 4.28 -35.78
N VAL A 160 -15.58 5.35 -36.54
CA VAL A 160 -16.59 6.30 -37.02
C VAL A 160 -17.60 5.64 -37.96
N GLU A 161 -17.11 4.91 -38.97
CA GLU A 161 -17.95 4.24 -39.97
C GLU A 161 -18.89 3.20 -39.34
N ASN A 162 -18.40 2.46 -38.33
CA ASN A 162 -19.13 1.38 -37.67
C ASN A 162 -19.85 1.83 -36.39
N LYS A 163 -19.77 3.12 -36.03
CA LYS A 163 -20.40 3.72 -34.84
C LYS A 163 -19.98 3.04 -33.52
N GLN A 164 -18.73 2.63 -33.44
CA GLN A 164 -18.16 1.87 -32.31
C GLN A 164 -17.54 2.80 -31.27
N TRP A 165 -18.33 3.72 -30.71
CA TRP A 165 -17.84 4.68 -29.71
C TRP A 165 -17.22 4.00 -28.48
N ASP A 166 -17.71 2.82 -28.12
CA ASP A 166 -17.24 2.01 -26.99
C ASP A 166 -15.88 1.35 -27.23
N SER A 167 -15.37 1.38 -28.47
CA SER A 167 -14.05 0.88 -28.86
C SER A 167 -12.92 1.90 -28.69
N ILE A 168 -13.21 3.12 -28.24
CA ILE A 168 -12.19 4.14 -27.90
C ILE A 168 -11.61 3.81 -26.51
N TYR A 169 -10.71 2.82 -26.46
CA TYR A 169 -10.23 2.23 -25.21
C TYR A 169 -9.26 3.12 -24.43
N ASP A 170 -8.48 3.94 -25.11
CA ASP A 170 -7.55 4.88 -24.48
C ASP A 170 -8.30 5.89 -23.60
N VAL A 171 -9.44 6.43 -24.05
CA VAL A 171 -10.30 7.31 -23.24
C VAL A 171 -10.78 6.63 -21.96
N LYS A 172 -11.06 5.32 -22.00
CA LYS A 172 -11.38 4.54 -20.80
C LYS A 172 -10.20 4.49 -19.81
N TYR A 173 -8.98 4.31 -20.29
CA TYR A 173 -7.80 4.32 -19.41
C TYR A 173 -7.49 5.70 -18.85
N ILE A 174 -7.68 6.76 -19.64
CA ILE A 174 -7.63 8.14 -19.17
C ILE A 174 -8.65 8.38 -18.06
N MET A 175 -9.88 7.91 -18.21
CA MET A 175 -10.90 8.01 -17.18
C MET A 175 -10.45 7.34 -15.86
N TYR A 176 -9.81 6.17 -15.90
CA TYR A 176 -9.29 5.54 -14.69
C TYR A 176 -8.18 6.37 -14.03
N ILE A 177 -7.29 6.98 -14.81
CA ILE A 177 -6.25 7.88 -14.28
C ILE A 177 -6.88 9.07 -13.55
N LEU A 178 -7.88 9.71 -14.17
CA LEU A 178 -8.59 10.84 -13.56
C LEU A 178 -9.33 10.44 -12.30
N ALA A 179 -9.97 9.26 -12.29
CA ALA A 179 -10.64 8.71 -11.12
C ALA A 179 -9.65 8.47 -9.97
N THR A 180 -8.53 7.79 -10.22
CA THR A 180 -7.46 7.60 -9.21
C THR A 180 -6.96 8.94 -8.67
N CYS A 181 -6.75 9.93 -9.53
CA CYS A 181 -6.33 11.26 -9.09
C CYS A 181 -7.39 11.99 -8.23
N GLN A 182 -8.68 11.77 -8.49
CA GLN A 182 -9.77 12.32 -7.67
C GLN A 182 -9.86 11.59 -6.32
N TYR A 183 -9.78 10.26 -6.31
CA TYR A 183 -9.79 9.48 -5.07
C TYR A 183 -8.64 9.87 -4.14
N SER A 184 -7.42 10.02 -4.67
CA SER A 184 -6.29 10.55 -3.89
C SER A 184 -6.59 11.94 -3.30
N GLN A 185 -7.25 12.82 -4.06
CA GLN A 185 -7.63 14.15 -3.58
C GLN A 185 -8.72 14.10 -2.50
N ASP A 186 -9.73 13.24 -2.68
CA ASP A 186 -10.84 13.04 -1.76
C ASP A 186 -10.37 12.42 -0.43
N GLU A 187 -9.34 11.58 -0.47
CA GLU A 187 -8.61 11.07 0.70
C GLU A 187 -7.56 12.06 1.26
N HIS A 188 -7.53 13.30 0.77
CA HIS A 188 -6.60 14.35 1.17
C HIS A 188 -5.11 13.96 1.02
N TYR A 189 -4.79 13.23 -0.04
CA TYR A 189 -3.45 12.74 -0.37
C TYR A 189 -2.81 12.00 0.80
N LYS A 190 -3.54 11.00 1.29
CA LYS A 190 -3.22 10.20 2.48
C LYS A 190 -1.77 9.70 2.55
N TYR A 191 -1.12 9.49 1.41
CA TYR A 191 0.26 9.00 1.31
C TYR A 191 1.24 10.04 0.74
N GLU A 192 0.88 11.32 0.74
CA GLU A 192 1.69 12.42 0.20
C GLU A 192 1.97 12.24 -1.31
N GLU A 193 0.94 11.83 -2.07
CA GLU A 193 0.98 11.58 -3.51
C GLU A 193 0.51 12.74 -4.39
N GLU A 194 0.29 13.92 -3.80
CA GLU A 194 -0.26 15.11 -4.49
C GLU A 194 0.50 15.45 -5.78
N ALA A 195 1.84 15.41 -5.75
CA ALA A 195 2.65 15.75 -6.92
C ALA A 195 2.48 14.77 -8.09
N SER A 196 2.31 13.47 -7.82
CA SER A 196 2.04 12.49 -8.88
C SER A 196 0.60 12.59 -9.38
N ALA A 197 -0.36 12.81 -8.47
CA ALA A 197 -1.76 12.99 -8.86
C ALA A 197 -1.93 14.22 -9.78
N ALA A 198 -1.27 15.34 -9.46
CA ALA A 198 -1.24 16.51 -10.33
C ALA A 198 -0.59 16.21 -11.70
N TYR A 199 0.59 15.58 -11.70
CA TYR A 199 1.29 15.21 -12.93
C TYR A 199 0.45 14.34 -13.86
N TYR A 200 -0.15 13.26 -13.35
CA TYR A 200 -0.95 12.35 -14.19
C TYR A 200 -2.28 12.94 -14.63
N ARG A 201 -2.87 13.79 -13.79
CA ARG A 201 -4.08 14.53 -14.14
C ARG A 201 -3.82 15.49 -15.30
N ASP A 202 -2.74 16.26 -15.24
CA ASP A 202 -2.35 17.18 -16.33
C ASP A 202 -2.02 16.40 -17.61
N LYS A 203 -1.21 15.35 -17.50
CA LYS A 203 -0.86 14.46 -18.63
C LYS A 203 -2.10 13.82 -19.27
N ALA A 204 -3.11 13.48 -18.47
CA ALA A 204 -4.38 12.94 -18.96
C ALA A 204 -5.21 13.96 -19.75
N TYR A 205 -5.30 15.21 -19.28
CA TYR A 205 -5.96 16.27 -20.02
C TYR A 205 -5.21 16.65 -21.31
N GLU A 206 -3.89 16.69 -21.27
CA GLU A 206 -3.06 16.91 -22.47
C GLU A 206 -3.31 15.82 -23.51
N TYR A 207 -3.35 14.55 -23.09
CA TYR A 207 -3.65 13.44 -24.01
C TYR A 207 -5.02 13.59 -24.68
N LEU A 208 -6.07 13.95 -23.92
CA LEU A 208 -7.42 14.17 -24.48
C LEU A 208 -7.47 15.34 -25.46
N LEU A 209 -6.73 16.41 -25.15
CA LEU A 209 -6.65 17.58 -26.02
C LEU A 209 -5.93 17.25 -27.32
N ASP A 210 -4.78 16.60 -27.24
CA ASP A 210 -3.92 16.32 -28.40
C ASP A 210 -4.54 15.28 -29.34
N ASN A 211 -5.30 14.32 -28.81
CA ASN A 211 -5.81 13.19 -29.61
C ASN A 211 -7.27 13.34 -30.04
N TYR A 212 -8.05 14.19 -29.35
CA TYR A 212 -9.49 14.35 -29.57
C TYR A 212 -9.97 15.80 -29.54
N GLY A 213 -9.10 16.78 -29.30
CA GLY A 213 -9.51 18.17 -29.14
C GLY A 213 -10.44 18.40 -27.93
N ILE A 214 -10.46 17.49 -26.95
CA ILE A 214 -11.30 17.58 -25.75
C ILE A 214 -10.55 18.40 -24.70
N THR A 215 -11.15 19.48 -24.23
CA THR A 215 -10.51 20.34 -23.23
C THR A 215 -10.69 19.78 -21.81
N LYS A 216 -9.83 20.24 -20.89
CA LYS A 216 -10.02 20.03 -19.45
C LYS A 216 -11.42 20.46 -19.00
N GLU A 217 -11.89 21.61 -19.47
CA GLU A 217 -13.20 22.15 -19.09
C GLU A 217 -14.36 21.26 -19.56
N ASP A 218 -14.28 20.70 -20.78
CA ASP A 218 -15.29 19.76 -21.29
C ASP A 218 -15.33 18.49 -20.43
N THR A 219 -14.15 17.98 -20.08
CA THR A 219 -13.99 16.76 -19.27
C THR A 219 -14.53 16.97 -17.86
N ASP A 220 -14.15 18.07 -17.20
CA ASP A 220 -14.57 18.41 -15.84
C ASP A 220 -16.08 18.61 -15.77
N LYS A 221 -16.68 19.35 -16.70
CA LYS A 221 -18.14 19.54 -16.74
C LYS A 221 -18.89 18.22 -16.87
N LEU A 222 -18.38 17.28 -17.66
CA LEU A 222 -18.99 15.96 -17.82
C LEU A 222 -18.93 15.17 -16.50
N ILE A 223 -17.75 15.13 -15.87
CA ILE A 223 -17.56 14.44 -14.58
C ILE A 223 -18.43 15.07 -13.48
N GLU A 224 -18.45 16.40 -13.39
CA GLU A 224 -19.28 17.14 -12.43
C GLU A 224 -20.77 16.89 -12.65
N ALA A 225 -21.23 16.84 -13.90
CA ALA A 225 -22.63 16.55 -14.23
C ALA A 225 -23.05 15.13 -13.81
N ALA A 226 -22.12 14.18 -13.79
CA ALA A 226 -22.33 12.83 -13.27
C ALA A 226 -22.22 12.75 -11.74
N GLY A 227 -21.78 13.82 -11.06
CA GLY A 227 -21.59 13.86 -9.61
C GLY A 227 -20.20 13.46 -9.11
N GLY A 228 -19.18 13.56 -9.98
CA GLY A 228 -17.80 13.18 -9.66
C GLY A 228 -17.56 11.67 -9.69
N PHE A 229 -16.30 11.26 -9.56
CA PHE A 229 -15.96 9.85 -9.36
C PHE A 229 -16.32 9.40 -7.94
N ASP A 230 -16.78 8.14 -7.83
CA ASP A 230 -17.12 7.49 -6.57
C ASP A 230 -16.69 6.02 -6.72
N GLU A 231 -15.79 5.54 -5.86
CA GLU A 231 -15.18 4.21 -5.97
C GLU A 231 -16.21 3.09 -5.77
N ASP A 232 -17.27 3.36 -5.01
CA ASP A 232 -18.32 2.39 -4.69
C ASP A 232 -19.49 2.40 -5.69
N ASP A 233 -19.56 3.41 -6.57
CA ASP A 233 -20.65 3.60 -7.54
C ASP A 233 -20.22 3.19 -8.97
N TYR A 234 -20.20 1.88 -9.21
CA TYR A 234 -19.84 1.29 -10.50
C TYR A 234 -20.72 1.76 -11.66
N ASP A 235 -22.00 2.05 -11.41
CA ASP A 235 -22.92 2.52 -12.45
C ASP A 235 -22.56 3.95 -12.87
N ARG A 236 -22.20 4.81 -11.91
CA ARG A 236 -21.70 6.17 -12.21
C ARG A 236 -20.36 6.14 -12.93
N LEU A 237 -19.42 5.31 -12.51
CA LEU A 237 -18.14 5.16 -13.19
C LEU A 237 -18.33 4.71 -14.65
N ARG A 238 -19.23 3.76 -14.88
CA ARG A 238 -19.62 3.33 -16.23
C ARG A 238 -20.26 4.46 -17.04
N GLN A 239 -21.17 5.22 -16.44
CA GLN A 239 -21.81 6.35 -17.12
C GLN A 239 -20.79 7.39 -17.57
N ILE A 240 -19.85 7.77 -16.70
CA ILE A 240 -18.76 8.71 -17.02
C ILE A 240 -17.90 8.14 -18.17
N GLN A 241 -17.52 6.87 -18.10
CA GLN A 241 -16.76 6.21 -19.17
C GLN A 241 -17.49 6.31 -20.52
N GLU A 242 -18.77 5.92 -20.56
CA GLU A 242 -19.55 5.94 -21.80
C GLU A 242 -19.71 7.35 -22.36
N ASP A 243 -19.92 8.35 -21.50
CA ASP A 243 -20.10 9.73 -21.95
C ASP A 243 -18.78 10.35 -22.46
N MET A 244 -17.65 10.06 -21.81
CA MET A 244 -16.34 10.48 -22.30
C MET A 244 -16.02 9.84 -23.66
N GLN A 245 -16.31 8.55 -23.82
CA GLN A 245 -16.11 7.84 -25.09
C GLN A 245 -17.03 8.38 -26.20
N LYS A 246 -18.30 8.69 -25.90
CA LYS A 246 -19.21 9.34 -26.86
C LYS A 246 -18.73 10.73 -27.25
N MET A 247 -18.20 11.52 -26.30
CA MET A 247 -17.62 12.82 -26.59
C MET A 247 -16.43 12.71 -27.55
N ALA A 248 -15.49 11.79 -27.29
CA ALA A 248 -14.36 11.52 -28.17
C ALA A 248 -14.80 11.05 -29.56
N PHE A 249 -15.83 10.20 -29.62
CA PHE A 249 -16.40 9.74 -30.87
C PHE A 249 -16.99 10.88 -31.73
N GLU A 250 -17.68 11.84 -31.11
CA GLU A 250 -18.19 13.01 -31.84
C GLU A 250 -17.06 13.89 -32.38
N ARG A 251 -15.96 14.03 -31.65
CA ARG A 251 -14.77 14.75 -32.13
C ARG A 251 -14.11 14.08 -33.33
N LEU A 252 -13.94 12.76 -33.29
CA LEU A 252 -13.44 12.00 -34.45
C LEU A 252 -14.34 12.15 -35.69
N LYS A 253 -15.65 12.24 -35.50
CA LYS A 253 -16.60 12.47 -36.60
C LYS A 253 -16.44 13.87 -37.22
N GLU A 254 -16.27 14.89 -36.38
CA GLU A 254 -16.04 16.26 -36.82
C GLU A 254 -14.75 16.34 -37.66
N GLU A 255 -13.64 15.79 -37.16
CA GLU A 255 -12.34 15.77 -37.84
C GLU A 255 -12.38 15.07 -39.22
N GLN A 256 -13.12 13.96 -39.34
CA GLN A 256 -13.22 13.21 -40.60
C GLN A 256 -14.20 13.82 -41.60
N SER A 257 -14.95 14.85 -41.19
CA SER A 257 -15.90 15.55 -42.05
C SER A 257 -15.31 16.83 -42.68
N GLU A 258 -14.13 17.25 -42.24
CA GLU A 258 -13.35 18.39 -42.78
C GLU A 258 -12.43 17.97 -43.95
#